data_AF-A0A2E6TEQ9-F1
#
_entry.id   AF-A0A2E6TEQ9-F1
#
_cell.length_a   1.000
_cell.length_b   1.000
_cell.length_c   1.000
_cell.angle_alpha   90.00
_cell.angle_beta   90.00
_cell.angle_gamma   90.00
#
_symmetry.space_group_name_H-M   'P 1'
#
loop_
_entity.id
_entity.type
_entity.pdbx_description
1 polymer ?
#
loop_
_entity_poly.entity_id
_entity_poly.type
_entity_poly.pdbx_seq_one_letter_code
_entity_poly.pdbx_strand_id
1 'polypeptide(L)'
;MTRAFAPRLTPAVSPLASFPMNKTLSILLSLVFLAGCGQPANDEEQDKAEQRVEELEAQLVETEKRLEARVTETVSAQSDLAAAQERVEELEAEIAQLKNSNEANDEGDETSIDGDLAGGSKTYGVLKLITNMSGPTKSRYISVDLVCEGSAHDFEKIMEENDFRLRNAALQVLASYGYEESQQDGFIERVQVDLRKRFDVVLQKHRDGDSPLITKLFFTEFVIQ
;
A
#
# COMPACT_ATOMS: atom_id res chain seq x y z
N MET A 1 -11.76 27.46 -44.90
CA MET A 1 -11.09 28.26 -43.83
C MET A 1 -10.29 27.29 -42.96
N THR A 2 -8.99 27.46 -43.01
CA THR A 2 -7.91 26.61 -42.47
C THR A 2 -7.75 26.78 -40.97
N ARG A 3 -7.67 25.69 -40.20
CA ARG A 3 -6.93 25.65 -38.92
C ARG A 3 -6.24 24.29 -38.76
N ALA A 4 -4.93 24.38 -38.63
CA ALA A 4 -3.98 23.27 -38.56
C ALA A 4 -4.02 22.58 -37.19
N PHE A 5 -4.02 21.25 -37.20
CA PHE A 5 -3.83 20.38 -36.04
C PHE A 5 -2.33 20.18 -35.82
N ALA A 6 -1.83 20.53 -34.63
CA ALA A 6 -0.48 20.20 -34.19
C ALA A 6 -0.50 18.90 -33.36
N PRO A 7 0.48 17.99 -33.52
CA PRO A 7 0.57 16.77 -32.71
C PRO A 7 1.32 17.04 -31.40
N ARG A 8 0.77 16.60 -30.26
CA ARG A 8 1.50 16.57 -28.98
C ARG A 8 1.96 15.14 -28.64
N LEU A 9 3.26 14.98 -28.90
CA LEU A 9 4.29 14.18 -28.22
C LEU A 9 3.84 13.30 -27.04
N THR A 10 4.17 12.02 -27.18
CA THR A 10 4.33 11.02 -26.14
C THR A 10 5.35 11.45 -25.06
N PRO A 11 5.17 11.10 -23.78
CA PRO A 11 6.28 11.05 -22.85
C PRO A 11 7.03 9.73 -23.03
N ALA A 12 8.33 9.87 -23.26
CA ALA A 12 9.30 8.81 -23.44
C ALA A 12 9.45 7.94 -22.18
N VAL A 13 9.60 6.64 -22.43
CA VAL A 13 10.21 5.65 -21.55
C VAL A 13 11.56 6.18 -21.07
N SER A 14 11.72 6.35 -19.75
CA SER A 14 13.03 6.60 -19.14
C SER A 14 13.68 5.25 -18.79
N PRO A 15 14.90 4.97 -19.24
CA PRO A 15 15.60 3.74 -18.93
C PRO A 15 16.44 3.88 -17.65
N LEU A 16 16.56 2.75 -16.95
CA LEU A 16 17.75 2.29 -16.22
C LEU A 16 18.37 3.16 -15.11
N ALA A 17 18.37 2.51 -13.94
CA ALA A 17 19.53 2.41 -13.05
C ALA A 17 19.93 3.66 -12.24
N SER A 18 19.32 3.79 -11.06
CA SER A 18 20.04 4.25 -9.88
C SER A 18 20.29 3.02 -8.99
N PHE A 19 21.31 2.24 -9.36
CA PHE A 19 21.89 1.29 -8.42
C PHE A 19 22.80 2.07 -7.47
N PRO A 20 22.67 1.91 -6.14
CA PRO A 20 23.60 2.50 -5.21
C PRO A 20 24.99 1.90 -5.49
N MET A 21 25.90 2.75 -5.98
CA MET A 21 27.30 2.41 -6.15
C MET A 21 27.83 1.87 -4.83
N ASN A 22 28.16 0.59 -4.84
CA ASN A 22 28.60 -0.20 -3.72
C ASN A 22 29.84 0.45 -3.10
N LYS A 23 29.79 0.81 -1.81
CA LYS A 23 30.89 1.51 -1.09
C LYS A 23 32.23 0.76 -1.19
N THR A 24 32.19 -0.53 -1.51
CA THR A 24 33.34 -1.43 -1.74
C THR A 24 34.20 -1.02 -2.94
N LEU A 25 33.61 -0.53 -4.04
CA LEU A 25 34.37 -0.12 -5.24
C LEU A 25 35.17 1.18 -5.02
N SER A 26 34.68 2.06 -4.14
CA SER A 26 35.39 3.28 -3.75
C SER A 26 36.64 2.98 -2.90
N ILE A 27 36.64 1.86 -2.17
CA ILE A 27 37.78 1.45 -1.32
C ILE A 27 38.87 0.80 -2.19
N LEU A 28 38.50 -0.06 -3.13
CA LEU A 28 39.44 -0.68 -4.07
C LEU A 28 40.17 0.35 -4.95
N LEU A 29 39.46 1.39 -5.43
CA LEU A 29 40.08 2.45 -6.23
C LEU A 29 41.03 3.34 -5.41
N SER A 30 40.79 3.48 -4.09
CA SER A 30 41.67 4.25 -3.19
C SER A 30 42.95 3.48 -2.83
N LEU A 31 42.87 2.15 -2.71
CA LEU A 31 44.03 1.28 -2.46
C LEU A 31 44.99 1.22 -3.65
N VAL A 32 44.46 1.17 -4.88
CA VAL A 32 45.29 1.20 -6.10
C VAL A 32 45.97 2.56 -6.29
N PHE A 33 45.35 3.67 -5.86
CA PHE A 33 45.95 5.01 -5.98
C PHE A 33 47.08 5.27 -4.96
N LEU A 34 47.04 4.62 -3.78
CA LEU A 34 48.08 4.74 -2.76
C LEU A 34 49.35 3.92 -3.09
N ALA A 35 49.26 2.90 -3.93
CA ALA A 35 50.42 2.13 -4.41
C ALA A 35 51.32 2.90 -5.39
N GLY A 36 50.90 4.10 -5.86
CA GLY A 36 51.65 4.94 -6.79
C GLY A 36 52.57 5.98 -6.16
N CYS A 37 52.57 6.16 -4.83
CA CYS A 37 53.45 7.11 -4.13
C CYS A 37 54.48 6.35 -3.31
N GLY A 38 55.72 6.31 -3.81
CA GLY A 38 56.84 5.53 -3.26
C GLY A 38 57.27 5.93 -1.84
N GLN A 39 56.69 5.27 -0.85
CA GLN A 39 57.32 5.02 0.44
C GLN A 39 57.43 3.50 0.60
N PRO A 40 58.58 2.93 1.00
CA PRO A 40 58.68 1.51 1.27
C PRO A 40 57.76 1.22 2.45
N ALA A 41 56.62 0.59 2.17
CA ALA A 41 55.76 0.04 3.20
C ALA A 41 56.64 -0.90 4.03
N ASN A 42 56.56 -0.78 5.36
CA ASN A 42 57.20 -1.73 6.25
C ASN A 42 56.64 -3.12 5.88
N ASP A 43 57.46 -4.17 5.78
CA ASP A 43 57.00 -5.50 5.32
C ASP A 43 55.74 -5.97 6.08
N GLU A 44 55.61 -5.58 7.35
CA GLU A 44 54.44 -5.83 8.21
C GLU A 44 53.14 -5.10 7.78
N GLU A 45 53.24 -3.91 7.17
CA GLU A 45 52.08 -3.20 6.61
C GLU A 45 51.63 -3.82 5.28
N GLN A 46 52.58 -4.33 4.50
CA GLN A 46 52.28 -5.05 3.26
C GLN A 46 51.57 -6.38 3.56
N ASP A 47 52.05 -7.16 4.52
CA ASP A 47 51.39 -8.40 4.96
C ASP A 47 49.96 -8.15 5.49
N LYS A 48 49.76 -7.07 6.25
CA LYS A 48 48.42 -6.67 6.74
C LYS A 48 47.50 -6.23 5.60
N ALA A 49 48.03 -5.58 4.57
CA ALA A 49 47.25 -5.19 3.41
C ALA A 49 46.83 -6.44 2.61
N GLU A 50 47.72 -7.40 2.42
CA GLU A 50 47.44 -8.66 1.73
C GLU A 50 46.37 -9.48 2.46
N GLN A 51 46.46 -9.62 3.79
CA GLN A 51 45.43 -10.29 4.59
C GLN A 51 44.05 -9.62 4.47
N ARG A 52 44.01 -8.28 4.42
CA ARG A 52 42.74 -7.55 4.25
C ARG A 52 42.17 -7.70 2.85
N VAL A 53 43.01 -7.83 1.82
CA VAL A 53 42.56 -8.10 0.46
C VAL A 53 41.93 -9.49 0.39
N GLU A 54 42.57 -10.51 0.96
CA GLU A 54 42.03 -11.87 1.02
C GLU A 54 40.69 -11.93 1.77
N GLU A 55 40.57 -11.23 2.91
CA GLU A 55 39.31 -11.15 3.66
C GLU A 55 38.19 -10.47 2.83
N LEU A 56 38.52 -9.38 2.13
CA LEU A 56 37.56 -8.66 1.29
C LEU A 56 37.13 -9.50 0.07
N GLU A 57 38.05 -10.24 -0.54
CA GLU A 57 37.74 -11.18 -1.63
C GLU A 57 36.78 -12.28 -1.17
N ALA A 58 37.01 -12.86 0.02
CA ALA A 58 36.12 -13.85 0.60
C ALA A 58 34.71 -13.29 0.86
N GLN A 59 34.63 -12.07 1.41
CA GLN A 59 33.35 -11.38 1.62
C GLN A 59 32.62 -11.09 0.30
N LEU A 60 33.35 -10.68 -0.75
CA LEU A 60 32.76 -10.43 -2.06
C LEU A 60 32.14 -11.70 -2.65
N VAL A 61 32.88 -12.82 -2.64
CA VAL A 61 32.37 -14.12 -3.11
C VAL A 61 31.12 -14.55 -2.36
N GLU A 62 31.06 -14.35 -1.04
CA GLU A 62 29.86 -14.65 -0.26
C GLU A 62 28.68 -13.76 -0.66
N THR A 63 28.91 -12.46 -0.85
CA THR A 63 27.86 -11.53 -1.27
C THR A 63 27.34 -11.81 -2.68
N GLU A 64 28.21 -12.20 -3.62
CA GLU A 64 27.82 -12.62 -4.96
C GLU A 64 26.94 -13.86 -4.92
N LYS A 65 27.34 -14.88 -4.16
CA LYS A 65 26.54 -16.10 -3.97
C LYS A 65 25.17 -15.81 -3.35
N ARG A 66 25.08 -14.90 -2.37
CA ARG A 66 23.80 -14.44 -1.80
C ARG A 66 22.97 -13.68 -2.81
N LEU A 67 23.59 -12.88 -3.67
CA LEU A 67 22.90 -12.13 -4.72
C LEU A 67 22.32 -13.08 -5.76
N GLU A 68 23.09 -14.07 -6.22
CA GLU A 68 22.63 -15.10 -7.16
C GLU A 68 21.42 -15.86 -6.63
N ALA A 69 21.45 -16.28 -5.36
CA ALA A 69 20.31 -16.94 -4.72
C ALA A 69 19.05 -16.06 -4.74
N ARG A 70 19.18 -14.77 -4.40
CA ARG A 70 18.06 -13.82 -4.46
C ARG A 70 17.56 -13.60 -5.88
N VAL A 71 18.46 -13.54 -6.86
CA VAL A 71 18.05 -13.42 -8.28
C VAL A 71 17.23 -14.63 -8.70
N THR A 72 17.67 -15.85 -8.38
CA THR A 72 16.90 -17.07 -8.72
C THR A 72 15.51 -17.07 -8.09
N GLU A 73 15.37 -16.64 -6.84
CA GLU A 73 14.08 -16.51 -6.15
C GLU A 73 13.17 -15.46 -6.81
N THR A 74 13.74 -14.31 -7.21
CA THR A 74 12.97 -13.28 -7.91
C THR A 74 12.50 -13.72 -9.29
N VAL A 75 13.31 -14.51 -10.01
CA VAL A 75 12.94 -15.05 -11.33
C VAL A 75 11.81 -16.07 -11.19
N SER A 76 11.86 -16.95 -10.19
CA SER A 76 10.73 -17.88 -9.93
C SER A 76 9.46 -17.12 -9.56
N ALA A 77 9.54 -16.11 -8.70
CA ALA A 77 8.39 -15.29 -8.33
C ALA A 77 7.80 -14.50 -9.51
N GLN A 78 8.64 -14.04 -10.44
CA GLN A 78 8.20 -13.39 -11.68
C GLN A 78 7.47 -14.37 -12.61
N SER A 79 7.94 -15.62 -12.69
CA SER A 79 7.26 -16.68 -13.45
C SER A 79 5.89 -16.98 -12.85
N ASP A 80 5.78 -17.08 -11.53
CA ASP A 80 4.51 -17.33 -10.84
C ASP A 80 3.53 -16.16 -11.03
N LEU A 81 4.04 -14.92 -11.01
CA LEU A 81 3.25 -13.72 -11.29
C LEU A 81 2.70 -13.73 -12.72
N ALA A 82 3.51 -14.11 -13.71
CA ALA A 82 3.07 -14.22 -15.10
C ALA A 82 1.96 -15.28 -15.26
N ALA A 83 2.10 -16.43 -14.60
CA ALA A 83 1.07 -17.47 -14.60
C ALA A 83 -0.24 -17.00 -13.91
N ALA A 84 -0.14 -16.18 -12.87
CA ALA A 84 -1.32 -15.59 -12.22
C ALA A 84 -2.00 -14.54 -13.12
N GLN A 85 -1.23 -13.75 -13.88
CA GLN A 85 -1.76 -12.77 -14.83
C GLN A 85 -2.53 -13.46 -15.97
N GLU A 86 -2.01 -14.56 -16.51
CA GLU A 86 -2.70 -15.36 -17.54
C GLU A 86 -4.07 -15.89 -17.04
N ARG A 87 -4.14 -16.36 -15.78
CA ARG A 87 -5.41 -16.78 -15.18
C ARG A 87 -6.41 -15.65 -14.98
N VAL A 88 -5.94 -14.44 -14.69
CA VAL A 88 -6.82 -13.26 -14.57
C VAL A 88 -7.41 -12.92 -15.93
N GLU A 89 -6.60 -12.92 -17.00
CA GLU A 89 -7.10 -12.69 -18.36
C GLU A 89 -8.13 -13.76 -18.81
N GLU A 90 -7.91 -15.03 -18.44
CA GLU A 90 -8.87 -16.11 -18.69
C GLU A 90 -10.21 -15.87 -17.97
N LEU A 91 -10.16 -15.53 -16.68
CA LEU A 91 -11.36 -15.24 -15.88
C LEU A 91 -12.09 -13.98 -16.37
N GLU A 92 -11.38 -12.95 -16.80
CA GLU A 92 -11.97 -11.75 -17.40
C GLU A 92 -12.71 -12.08 -18.70
N ALA A 93 -12.14 -12.96 -19.54
CA ALA A 93 -12.80 -13.44 -20.75
C ALA A 93 -14.04 -14.28 -20.44
N GLU A 94 -14.00 -15.13 -19.40
CA GLU A 94 -15.15 -15.92 -18.95
C GLU A 94 -16.28 -15.02 -18.43
N ILE A 95 -15.96 -14.01 -17.61
CA ILE A 95 -16.93 -13.02 -17.12
C ILE A 95 -17.58 -12.27 -18.30
N ALA A 96 -16.81 -11.88 -19.32
CA ALA A 96 -17.34 -11.22 -20.50
C ALA A 96 -18.32 -12.12 -21.29
N GLN A 97 -18.03 -13.42 -21.41
CA GLN A 97 -18.93 -14.38 -22.06
C GLN A 97 -20.23 -14.61 -21.26
N LEU A 98 -20.12 -14.73 -19.93
CA LEU A 98 -21.28 -14.88 -19.05
C LEU A 98 -22.17 -13.64 -19.11
N LYS A 99 -21.59 -12.44 -19.17
CA LYS A 99 -22.34 -11.19 -19.29
C LYS A 99 -23.14 -11.13 -20.60
N ASN A 100 -22.53 -11.46 -21.73
CA ASN A 100 -23.23 -11.51 -23.02
C ASN A 100 -24.33 -12.59 -23.06
N SER A 101 -24.14 -13.71 -22.36
CA SER A 101 -25.15 -14.78 -22.28
C SER A 101 -26.35 -14.39 -21.41
N ASN A 102 -26.17 -13.49 -20.45
CA ASN A 102 -27.26 -12.95 -19.64
C ASN A 102 -28.03 -11.83 -20.34
N GLU A 103 -27.35 -10.98 -21.13
CA GLU A 103 -28.01 -9.91 -21.91
C GLU A 103 -28.92 -10.45 -23.04
N ALA A 104 -28.73 -11.70 -23.48
CA ALA A 104 -29.59 -12.35 -24.49
C ALA A 104 -30.89 -12.97 -23.92
N ASN A 105 -31.05 -13.02 -22.59
CA ASN A 105 -32.24 -13.58 -21.94
C ASN A 105 -33.17 -12.50 -21.35
N ASP A 106 -32.92 -11.21 -21.60
CA ASP A 106 -33.66 -10.07 -21.02
C ASP A 106 -34.59 -9.37 -22.05
N GLU A 107 -35.31 -10.16 -22.85
CA GLU A 107 -36.55 -9.72 -23.51
C GLU A 107 -37.72 -10.56 -22.97
N GLY A 108 -38.03 -10.41 -21.68
CA GLY A 108 -39.20 -11.08 -21.12
C GLY A 108 -39.28 -11.12 -19.59
N ASP A 109 -40.05 -10.18 -19.07
CA ASP A 109 -40.77 -10.23 -17.79
C ASP A 109 -40.06 -9.66 -16.54
N GLU A 110 -40.84 -8.85 -15.83
CA GLU A 110 -40.43 -7.93 -14.76
C GLU A 110 -40.02 -8.63 -13.45
N THR A 111 -39.44 -7.82 -12.55
CA THR A 111 -39.10 -8.07 -11.12
C THR A 111 -37.69 -8.60 -10.85
N SER A 112 -36.70 -7.71 -10.72
CA SER A 112 -36.42 -7.10 -9.42
C SER A 112 -35.79 -5.72 -9.60
N ILE A 113 -36.64 -4.74 -9.89
CA ILE A 113 -36.41 -3.40 -9.38
C ILE A 113 -36.58 -3.52 -7.86
N ASP A 114 -35.49 -3.73 -7.12
CA ASP A 114 -35.42 -3.33 -5.71
C ASP A 114 -35.40 -1.79 -5.64
N GLY A 115 -36.47 -1.21 -6.17
CA GLY A 115 -37.01 0.05 -5.71
C GLY A 115 -37.80 -0.25 -4.47
N ASP A 116 -37.11 -0.65 -3.40
CA ASP A 116 -37.66 -0.42 -2.07
C ASP A 116 -37.67 1.10 -1.89
N LEU A 117 -38.84 1.68 -2.05
CA LEU A 117 -39.14 3.09 -1.75
C LEU A 117 -39.22 3.30 -0.23
N ALA A 118 -38.27 2.72 0.49
CA ALA A 118 -37.83 3.09 1.83
C ALA A 118 -36.35 3.42 1.67
N GLY A 119 -35.87 4.56 2.18
CA GLY A 119 -34.45 4.93 2.10
C GLY A 119 -33.56 3.89 2.78
N GLY A 120 -33.23 2.81 2.07
CA GLY A 120 -32.50 1.66 2.55
C GLY A 120 -31.11 2.11 2.94
N SER A 121 -30.79 2.00 4.23
CA SER A 121 -29.46 2.26 4.73
C SER A 121 -28.51 1.21 4.15
N LYS A 122 -27.58 1.64 3.30
CA LYS A 122 -26.49 0.81 2.80
C LYS A 122 -25.38 0.75 3.84
N THR A 123 -24.70 -0.38 3.95
CA THR A 123 -23.62 -0.61 4.93
C THR A 123 -22.30 -0.88 4.23
N TYR A 124 -21.21 -0.30 4.73
CA TYR A 124 -19.86 -0.55 4.26
C TYR A 124 -18.90 -0.85 5.42
N GLY A 125 -18.17 -1.95 5.36
CA GLY A 125 -17.28 -2.41 6.42
C GLY A 125 -15.81 -2.03 6.18
N VAL A 126 -15.18 -1.37 7.15
CA VAL A 126 -13.72 -1.19 7.19
C VAL A 126 -13.16 -2.08 8.29
N LEU A 127 -12.53 -3.17 7.87
CA LEU A 127 -12.08 -4.25 8.75
C LEU A 127 -10.56 -4.23 8.94
N LYS A 128 -10.09 -4.87 10.02
CA LYS A 128 -8.68 -5.13 10.36
C LYS A 128 -7.87 -3.85 10.57
N LEU A 129 -8.43 -2.87 11.30
CA LEU A 129 -7.68 -1.67 11.67
C LEU A 129 -6.88 -1.95 12.93
N ILE A 130 -5.56 -2.06 12.80
CA ILE A 130 -4.65 -2.31 13.92
C ILE A 130 -3.64 -1.17 13.97
N THR A 131 -3.53 -0.51 15.13
CA THR A 131 -2.50 0.51 15.36
C THR A 131 -1.95 0.46 16.78
N ASN A 132 -0.78 1.06 16.97
CA ASN A 132 -0.15 1.18 18.27
C ASN A 132 -0.74 2.36 19.03
N MET A 133 -1.01 2.17 20.32
CA MET A 133 -1.38 3.23 21.24
C MET A 133 -0.16 3.72 22.00
N SER A 134 -0.10 5.03 22.24
CA SER A 134 0.92 5.63 23.09
C SER A 134 0.65 5.28 24.55
N GLY A 135 1.68 4.84 25.29
CA GLY A 135 1.57 4.47 26.70
C GLY A 135 2.89 4.61 27.46
N PRO A 136 2.84 4.90 28.78
CA PRO A 136 4.03 5.24 29.57
C PRO A 136 4.94 4.04 29.87
N THR A 137 4.40 2.82 29.91
CA THR A 137 5.14 1.64 30.40
C THR A 137 5.28 0.52 29.37
N LYS A 138 4.26 0.33 28.53
CA LYS A 138 4.23 -0.70 27.48
C LYS A 138 3.42 -0.19 26.29
N SER A 139 3.92 -0.45 25.09
CA SER A 139 3.14 -0.26 23.86
C SER A 139 1.98 -1.25 23.87
N ARG A 140 0.78 -0.73 23.71
CA ARG A 140 -0.44 -1.51 23.50
C ARG A 140 -0.89 -1.34 22.07
N TYR A 141 -1.67 -2.27 21.57
CA TYR A 141 -2.32 -2.11 20.27
C TYR A 141 -3.83 -2.05 20.44
N ILE A 142 -4.44 -1.30 19.54
CA ILE A 142 -5.89 -1.20 19.39
C ILE A 142 -6.27 -1.88 18.07
N SER A 143 -7.18 -2.85 18.16
CA SER A 143 -7.79 -3.57 17.03
C SER A 143 -9.25 -3.15 16.93
N VAL A 144 -9.63 -2.64 15.77
CA VAL A 144 -10.97 -2.10 15.52
C VAL A 144 -11.51 -2.59 14.18
N ASP A 145 -12.75 -3.04 14.20
CA ASP A 145 -13.55 -3.24 12.99
C ASP A 145 -14.75 -2.30 13.05
N LEU A 146 -15.03 -1.63 11.93
CA LEU A 146 -16.09 -0.64 11.85
C LEU A 146 -17.00 -0.82 10.65
N VAL A 147 -18.27 -0.48 10.82
CA VAL A 147 -19.31 -0.51 9.80
C VAL A 147 -19.93 0.88 9.70
N CYS A 148 -19.94 1.43 8.49
CA CYS A 148 -20.53 2.72 8.16
C CYS A 148 -21.88 2.51 7.49
N GLU A 149 -22.88 3.28 7.89
CA GLU A 149 -24.22 3.29 7.31
C GLU A 149 -24.48 4.61 6.60
N GLY A 150 -25.01 4.55 5.38
CA GLY A 150 -25.41 5.72 4.60
C GLY A 150 -26.61 5.43 3.69
N SER A 151 -27.43 6.44 3.45
CA SER A 151 -28.66 6.31 2.63
C SER A 151 -28.48 6.77 1.19
N ALA A 152 -27.25 7.13 0.78
CA ALA A 152 -26.99 7.68 -0.54
C ALA A 152 -26.92 6.55 -1.59
N HIS A 153 -27.47 6.79 -2.79
CA HIS A 153 -27.46 5.79 -3.87
C HIS A 153 -26.03 5.42 -4.29
N ASP A 154 -25.15 6.42 -4.34
CA ASP A 154 -23.72 6.36 -4.66
C ASP A 154 -22.83 5.96 -3.47
N PHE A 155 -23.40 5.60 -2.31
CA PHE A 155 -22.67 5.33 -1.07
C PHE A 155 -21.58 4.26 -1.22
N GLU A 156 -21.94 3.05 -1.64
CA GLU A 156 -21.01 1.91 -1.74
C GLU A 156 -19.85 2.22 -2.68
N LYS A 157 -20.17 2.76 -3.87
CA LYS A 157 -19.18 3.12 -4.88
C LYS A 157 -18.17 4.15 -4.36
N ILE A 158 -18.64 5.20 -3.70
CA ILE A 158 -17.76 6.24 -3.14
C ILE A 158 -16.89 5.68 -2.01
N MET A 159 -17.46 4.82 -1.15
CA MET A 159 -16.73 4.18 -0.07
C MET A 159 -15.64 3.24 -0.62
N GLU A 160 -15.92 2.46 -1.67
CA GLU A 160 -14.95 1.59 -2.34
C GLU A 160 -13.81 2.37 -3.01
N GLU A 161 -14.13 3.42 -3.77
CA GLU A 161 -13.13 4.27 -4.42
C GLU A 161 -12.18 4.95 -3.42
N ASN A 162 -12.64 5.17 -2.18
CA ASN A 162 -11.92 5.87 -1.13
C ASN A 162 -11.47 4.96 0.04
N ASP A 163 -11.59 3.63 -0.06
CA ASP A 163 -11.32 2.69 1.05
C ASP A 163 -9.93 2.92 1.67
N PHE A 164 -8.88 2.99 0.85
CA PHE A 164 -7.52 3.21 1.32
C PHE A 164 -7.34 4.55 2.06
N ARG A 165 -8.09 5.58 1.67
CA ARG A 165 -8.06 6.91 2.31
C ARG A 165 -8.79 6.87 3.65
N LEU A 166 -9.94 6.21 3.70
CA LEU A 166 -10.72 6.01 4.92
C LEU A 166 -9.93 5.17 5.93
N ARG A 167 -9.30 4.08 5.50
CA ARG A 167 -8.40 3.27 6.34
C ARG A 167 -7.26 4.10 6.90
N ASN A 168 -6.54 4.83 6.07
CA ASN A 168 -5.43 5.66 6.53
C ASN A 168 -5.90 6.75 7.51
N ALA A 169 -7.06 7.38 7.24
CA ALA A 169 -7.67 8.34 8.13
C ALA A 169 -8.06 7.73 9.48
N ALA A 170 -8.63 6.53 9.47
CA ALA A 170 -8.99 5.81 10.69
C ALA A 170 -7.74 5.46 11.52
N LEU A 171 -6.69 4.94 10.89
CA LEU A 171 -5.43 4.63 11.57
C LEU A 171 -4.80 5.87 12.19
N GLN A 172 -4.85 7.04 11.54
CA GLN A 172 -4.36 8.30 12.10
C GLN A 172 -5.13 8.73 13.35
N VAL A 173 -6.47 8.61 13.33
CA VAL A 173 -7.31 8.93 14.49
C VAL A 173 -7.03 7.97 15.64
N LEU A 174 -7.01 6.66 15.37
CA LEU A 174 -6.75 5.64 16.38
C LEU A 174 -5.34 5.76 16.98
N ALA A 175 -4.33 6.12 16.17
CA ALA A 175 -2.96 6.33 16.63
C ALA A 175 -2.79 7.60 17.47
N SER A 176 -3.74 8.53 17.40
CA SER A 176 -3.69 9.76 18.20
C SER A 176 -4.04 9.54 19.67
N TYR A 177 -4.74 8.44 19.98
CA TYR A 177 -5.18 8.17 21.34
C TYR A 177 -4.11 7.47 22.18
N GLY A 178 -3.99 7.94 23.42
CA GLY A 178 -3.16 7.33 24.45
C GLY A 178 -3.91 6.31 25.30
N TYR A 179 -3.16 5.47 26.02
CA TYR A 179 -3.73 4.52 26.97
C TYR A 179 -4.57 5.19 28.07
N GLU A 180 -4.16 6.36 28.56
CA GLU A 180 -4.88 7.09 29.61
C GLU A 180 -6.26 7.57 29.14
N GLU A 181 -6.36 8.03 27.90
CA GLU A 181 -7.62 8.47 27.29
C GLU A 181 -8.58 7.30 27.07
N SER A 182 -8.03 6.10 26.85
CA SER A 182 -8.80 4.86 26.69
C SER A 182 -9.46 4.37 27.97
N GLN A 183 -9.00 4.82 29.13
CA GLN A 183 -9.57 4.47 30.44
C GLN A 183 -10.70 5.41 30.87
N GLN A 184 -10.89 6.52 30.15
CA GLN A 184 -11.93 7.50 30.48
C GLN A 184 -13.30 7.04 29.99
N ASP A 185 -14.34 7.26 30.80
CA ASP A 185 -15.73 7.00 30.39
C ASP A 185 -16.08 7.69 29.08
N GLY A 186 -16.87 7.03 28.24
CA GLY A 186 -17.28 7.56 26.94
C GLY A 186 -16.19 7.55 25.86
N PHE A 187 -15.10 6.78 26.05
CA PHE A 187 -13.98 6.74 25.10
C PHE A 187 -14.42 6.28 23.71
N ILE A 188 -15.20 5.20 23.64
CA ILE A 188 -15.66 4.63 22.37
C ILE A 188 -16.49 5.65 21.59
N GLU A 189 -17.38 6.37 22.27
CA GLU A 189 -18.22 7.41 21.67
C GLU A 189 -17.38 8.58 21.16
N ARG A 190 -16.32 8.98 21.88
CA ARG A 190 -15.38 10.01 21.39
C ARG A 190 -14.66 9.55 20.12
N VAL A 191 -14.13 8.33 20.12
CA VAL A 191 -13.45 7.74 18.95
C VAL A 191 -14.42 7.68 17.77
N GLN A 192 -15.67 7.28 17.99
CA GLN A 192 -16.72 7.23 16.97
C GLN A 192 -16.99 8.62 16.35
N VAL A 193 -17.10 9.65 17.19
CA VAL A 193 -17.33 11.03 16.76
C VAL A 193 -16.15 11.56 15.96
N ASP A 194 -14.92 11.31 16.39
CA ASP A 194 -13.73 11.81 15.72
C ASP A 194 -13.43 11.06 14.41
N LEU A 195 -13.68 9.74 14.36
CA LEU A 195 -13.66 8.98 13.12
C LEU A 195 -14.67 9.52 12.11
N ARG A 196 -15.91 9.78 12.55
CA ARG A 196 -16.96 10.32 11.67
C ARG A 196 -16.55 11.67 11.09
N LYS A 197 -16.10 12.61 11.93
CA LYS A 197 -15.59 13.91 11.48
C LYS A 197 -14.45 13.75 10.47
N ARG A 198 -13.53 12.81 10.72
CA ARG A 198 -12.39 12.59 9.83
C ARG A 198 -12.82 12.01 8.49
N PHE A 199 -13.77 11.08 8.49
CA PHE A 199 -14.34 10.51 7.27
C PHE A 199 -15.10 11.55 6.47
N ASP A 200 -15.89 12.41 7.11
CA ASP A 200 -16.58 13.51 6.43
C ASP A 200 -15.59 14.43 5.70
N VAL A 201 -14.46 14.78 6.32
CA VAL A 201 -13.41 15.61 5.68
C VAL A 201 -12.74 14.91 4.49
N VAL A 202 -12.60 13.58 4.55
CA VAL A 202 -12.03 12.79 3.44
C VAL A 202 -13.03 12.73 2.28
N LEU A 203 -14.28 12.41 2.58
CA LEU A 203 -15.34 12.18 1.60
C LEU A 203 -15.83 13.48 0.94
N GLN A 204 -15.87 14.59 1.68
CA GLN A 204 -16.28 15.90 1.16
C GLN A 204 -15.33 16.45 0.08
N LYS A 205 -14.08 15.98 0.02
CA LYS A 205 -13.15 16.34 -1.07
C LYS A 205 -13.47 15.66 -2.40
N HIS A 206 -14.30 14.63 -2.37
CA HIS A 206 -14.56 13.74 -3.50
C HIS A 206 -16.03 13.75 -3.95
N ARG A 207 -16.89 14.53 -3.25
CA ARG A 207 -18.29 14.73 -3.62
C ARG A 207 -18.67 16.20 -3.38
N ASP A 208 -19.20 16.84 -4.42
CA ASP A 208 -19.80 18.16 -4.34
C ASP A 208 -21.19 18.05 -3.67
N GLY A 209 -21.20 17.94 -2.34
CA GLY A 209 -22.42 17.89 -1.56
C GLY A 209 -22.19 18.31 -0.10
N ASP A 210 -23.06 19.15 0.43
CA ASP A 210 -23.00 19.62 1.82
C ASP A 210 -23.51 18.59 2.85
N SER A 211 -24.16 17.52 2.39
CA SER A 211 -24.74 16.50 3.26
C SER A 211 -23.72 15.41 3.59
N PRO A 212 -23.57 15.04 4.88
CA PRO A 212 -22.68 13.96 5.29
C PRO A 212 -23.10 12.65 4.64
N LEU A 213 -22.14 11.94 4.05
CA LEU A 213 -22.37 10.67 3.37
C LEU A 213 -22.67 9.54 4.38
N ILE A 214 -22.05 9.62 5.56
CA ILE A 214 -22.18 8.64 6.64
C ILE A 214 -23.20 9.14 7.67
N THR A 215 -24.32 8.43 7.79
CA THR A 215 -25.38 8.70 8.75
C THR A 215 -25.03 8.14 10.12
N LYS A 216 -24.55 6.89 10.16
CA LYS A 216 -24.14 6.21 11.40
C LYS A 216 -22.84 5.44 11.19
N LEU A 217 -22.08 5.27 12.27
CA LEU A 217 -20.86 4.48 12.32
C LEU A 217 -20.96 3.55 13.52
N PHE A 218 -20.63 2.28 13.37
CA PHE A 218 -20.66 1.29 14.44
C PHE A 218 -19.32 0.58 14.54
N PHE A 219 -18.94 0.19 15.75
CA PHE A 219 -17.84 -0.75 15.96
C PHE A 219 -18.42 -2.15 16.07
N THR A 220 -17.91 -3.08 15.26
CA THR A 220 -18.22 -4.51 15.38
C THR A 220 -17.21 -5.22 16.28
N GLU A 221 -15.97 -4.73 16.29
CA GLU A 221 -14.92 -5.17 17.22
C GLU A 221 -14.17 -3.94 17.73
N PHE A 222 -13.90 -3.90 19.04
CA PHE A 222 -13.09 -2.85 19.65
C PHE A 222 -12.29 -3.43 20.81
N VAL A 223 -11.01 -3.72 20.58
CA VAL A 223 -10.14 -4.45 21.52
C VAL A 223 -8.85 -3.66 21.74
N ILE A 224 -8.44 -3.52 23.00
CA ILE A 224 -7.16 -2.93 23.40
C ILE A 224 -6.33 -4.00 24.13
N GLN A 225 -5.12 -4.25 23.67
CA GLN A 225 -4.20 -5.27 24.20
C GLN A 225 -2.87 -4.65 24.62
#